data_AF-A0A318RM70-F1
#
_entry.id   AF-A0A318RM70-F1
#
_cell.length_a   1.000
_cell.length_b   1.000
_cell.length_c   1.000
_cell.angle_alpha   90.00
_cell.angle_beta   90.00
_cell.angle_gamma   90.00
#
_symmetry.space_group_name_H-M   'P 1'
#
loop_
_entity.id
_entity.type
_entity.pdbx_description
1 polymer ?
#
loop_
_entity_poly.entity_id
_entity_poly.type
_entity_poly.pdbx_seq_one_letter_code
_entity_poly.pdbx_strand_id
1 'polypeptide(L)'
;MRFARIQGSDGARLCAVDEEGAARAISFADTGEQVRDLQSVIAGGPNASERLTVANTAECGKLLAPIVPHRNVFCVGRNYSEHAAEFAKSGFDATGSADGQHVPDHPVVFTKPAATVIASGDAIDPHTDITSALDYEGEIGVIIGKRASKVSKADALDHVWGYTLINDMTARDLQRDHKQWFIGKSLDTFCPLGPWAVSADEVDITDLQLQTHVNGEQRQNASTAQLIFDVPTIIETLSAGITLEPGDVIATGTPVGVGIGFDPPQYLKVGDEVTVSATGLGVLRNVIGEPADRDHLTRAGAHRLFTEHSGEGPVAVLIHGLGGATTIYEPQVKALAETHRVLRYDLSGHGRSPFTGPNSIDGWVRELLALLDAEGIDQAALVAHSMGTLVATTFAERHPARVSKLALLGAVRQQPDQAKTATRARARTVRADGMSAVADTIVAAALSEKTKSDRPLSVAAVRELLLGQNPDGYASACEALAAAVEPDFASINAPVLLITGDEDKVSPVATNDNLLSIYPHAQLQVLEGVGHWHSLEDPDAVTRLLTEFLTKP
;
A
#
# COMPACT_ATOMS: atom_id res chain seq x y z
N MET A 1 -7.44 25.07 8.54
CA MET A 1 -6.68 24.03 9.28
C MET A 1 -5.61 23.38 8.41
N ARG A 2 -4.53 22.86 9.03
CA ARG A 2 -3.45 22.09 8.38
C ARG A 2 -3.46 20.64 8.86
N PHE A 3 -3.24 19.68 7.97
CA PHE A 3 -3.31 18.25 8.28
C PHE A 3 -2.10 17.49 7.73
N ALA A 4 -1.41 16.76 8.60
CA ALA A 4 -0.35 15.82 8.26
C ALA A 4 -0.75 14.42 8.68
N ARG A 5 -0.24 13.39 8.00
CA ARG A 5 -0.44 12.00 8.41
C ARG A 5 0.84 11.49 9.04
N ILE A 6 0.77 10.96 10.25
CA ILE A 6 1.93 10.50 11.02
C ILE A 6 1.81 8.99 11.22
N GLN A 7 2.87 8.26 10.84
CA GLN A 7 3.05 6.87 11.18
C GLN A 7 3.66 6.78 12.58
N GLY A 8 2.80 6.51 13.56
CA GLY A 8 3.19 6.19 14.93
C GLY A 8 3.35 4.68 15.14
N SER A 9 3.57 4.29 16.38
CA SER A 9 3.68 2.89 16.81
C SER A 9 2.40 2.06 16.66
N ASP A 10 1.23 2.69 16.82
CA ASP A 10 -0.09 2.06 16.73
C ASP A 10 -0.75 2.24 15.34
N GLY A 11 0.04 2.63 14.34
CA GLY A 11 -0.39 2.83 12.96
C GLY A 11 -0.35 4.28 12.49
N ALA A 12 -0.76 4.48 11.24
CA ALA A 12 -0.95 5.80 10.68
C ALA A 12 -2.20 6.47 11.26
N ARG A 13 -2.10 7.78 11.48
CA ARG A 13 -3.22 8.64 11.87
C ARG A 13 -3.12 10.01 11.22
N LEU A 14 -4.27 10.67 11.03
CA LEU A 14 -4.30 12.06 10.63
C LEU A 14 -4.13 12.94 11.88
N CYS A 15 -3.33 14.00 11.73
CA CYS A 15 -3.03 14.96 12.77
C CYS A 15 -3.32 16.37 12.27
N ALA A 16 -3.84 17.24 13.14
CA ALA A 16 -3.81 18.67 12.91
C ALA A 16 -2.39 19.20 13.17
N VAL A 17 -1.90 20.08 12.32
CA VAL A 17 -0.57 20.70 12.46
C VAL A 17 -0.74 22.13 12.96
N ASP A 18 -0.10 22.47 14.07
CA ASP A 18 -0.11 23.83 14.62
C ASP A 18 0.84 24.79 13.88
N GLU A 19 0.88 26.05 14.30
CA GLU A 19 1.70 27.08 13.65
C GLU A 19 3.21 26.79 13.79
N GLU A 20 3.59 26.11 14.88
CA GLU A 20 4.95 25.65 15.15
C GLU A 20 5.34 24.38 14.38
N GLY A 21 4.39 23.77 13.64
CA GLY A 21 4.61 22.58 12.83
C GLY A 21 4.48 21.25 13.60
N ALA A 22 4.01 21.27 14.84
CA ALA A 22 3.79 20.07 15.62
C ALA A 22 2.46 19.40 15.22
N ALA A 23 2.54 18.12 14.87
CA ALA A 23 1.39 17.31 14.50
C ALA A 23 0.72 16.73 15.75
N ARG A 24 -0.58 16.98 15.93
CA ARG A 24 -1.38 16.52 17.07
C ARG A 24 -2.54 15.68 16.58
N ALA A 25 -2.71 14.48 17.15
CA ALA A 25 -3.79 13.58 16.75
C ALA A 25 -5.16 14.24 16.88
N ILE A 26 -6.07 13.85 15.99
CA ILE A 26 -7.44 14.35 15.96
C ILE A 26 -8.46 13.22 16.06
N SER A 27 -9.61 13.55 16.63
CA SER A 27 -10.77 12.66 16.74
C SER A 27 -12.05 13.44 16.48
N PHE A 28 -13.09 12.74 16.05
CA PHE A 28 -14.42 13.32 15.93
C PHE A 28 -15.06 13.49 17.33
N ALA A 29 -15.45 14.70 17.69
CA ALA A 29 -15.98 15.06 19.01
C ALA A 29 -17.33 14.38 19.31
N ASP A 30 -18.11 14.08 18.27
CA ASP A 30 -19.42 13.44 18.37
C ASP A 30 -19.34 11.91 18.55
N THR A 31 -18.30 11.26 18.01
CA THR A 31 -18.14 9.79 18.11
C THR A 31 -16.97 9.34 19.01
N GLY A 32 -16.01 10.22 19.26
CA GLY A 32 -14.72 9.90 19.88
C GLY A 32 -13.78 9.12 18.96
N GLU A 33 -14.16 8.87 17.71
CA GLU A 33 -13.37 8.06 16.77
C GLU A 33 -12.13 8.83 16.28
N GLN A 34 -10.97 8.16 16.27
CA GLN A 34 -9.75 8.71 15.71
C GLN A 34 -9.83 8.85 14.20
N VAL A 35 -9.38 9.99 13.67
CA VAL A 35 -9.33 10.22 12.22
C VAL A 35 -8.05 9.62 11.65
N ARG A 36 -8.17 8.67 10.73
CA ARG A 36 -7.03 7.93 10.17
C ARG A 36 -6.43 8.57 8.92
N ASP A 37 -7.26 9.20 8.10
CA ASP A 37 -6.87 9.79 6.83
C ASP A 37 -7.67 11.06 6.49
N LEU A 38 -7.18 11.82 5.51
CA LEU A 38 -7.81 13.07 5.10
C LEU A 38 -9.15 12.84 4.40
N GLN A 39 -9.29 11.72 3.70
CA GLN A 39 -10.53 11.33 3.03
C GLN A 39 -11.70 11.19 4.02
N SER A 40 -11.45 10.74 5.24
CA SER A 40 -12.45 10.69 6.30
C SER A 40 -12.96 12.08 6.70
N VAL A 41 -12.07 13.09 6.74
CA VAL A 41 -12.47 14.49 6.99
C VAL A 41 -13.27 15.03 5.81
N ILE A 42 -12.81 14.78 4.58
CA ILE A 42 -13.50 15.20 3.36
C ILE A 42 -14.92 14.59 3.28
N ALA A 43 -15.04 13.29 3.55
CA ALA A 43 -16.32 12.58 3.56
C ALA A 43 -17.28 13.08 4.65
N GLY A 44 -16.74 13.62 5.75
CA GLY A 44 -17.51 14.26 6.82
C GLY A 44 -18.19 15.58 6.44
N GLY A 45 -17.92 16.10 5.23
CA GLY A 45 -18.52 17.32 4.70
C GLY A 45 -17.88 18.62 5.19
N PRO A 46 -18.43 19.80 4.80
CA PRO A 46 -17.81 21.10 5.05
C PRO A 46 -17.62 21.42 6.55
N ASN A 47 -18.49 20.89 7.42
CA ASN A 47 -18.44 21.13 8.87
C ASN A 47 -17.67 20.02 9.61
N ALA A 48 -16.97 19.11 8.92
CA ALA A 48 -16.21 18.04 9.56
C ALA A 48 -15.13 18.61 10.49
N SER A 49 -14.43 19.65 10.06
CA SER A 49 -13.36 20.31 10.82
C SER A 49 -13.85 20.90 12.15
N GLU A 50 -15.08 21.42 12.20
CA GLU A 50 -15.70 21.96 13.42
C GLU A 50 -15.99 20.88 14.47
N ARG A 51 -16.12 19.63 14.03
CA ARG A 51 -16.34 18.46 14.90
C ARG A 51 -15.03 17.82 15.31
N LEU A 52 -13.85 18.38 15.01
CA LEU A 52 -12.58 17.79 15.40
C LEU A 52 -12.15 18.24 16.79
N THR A 53 -11.74 17.28 17.61
CA THR A 53 -11.00 17.53 18.84
C THR A 53 -9.52 17.25 18.58
N VAL A 54 -8.66 18.22 18.92
CA VAL A 54 -7.20 18.13 18.76
C VAL A 54 -6.56 17.74 20.10
N ALA A 55 -5.66 16.76 20.07
CA ALA A 55 -4.92 16.34 21.26
C ALA A 55 -3.92 17.42 21.75
N ASN A 56 -3.68 17.44 23.07
CA ASN A 56 -2.73 18.36 23.69
C ASN A 56 -1.26 17.94 23.53
N THR A 57 -1.00 16.70 23.13
CA THR A 57 0.34 16.15 22.93
C THR A 57 0.67 16.05 21.45
N ALA A 58 1.88 16.46 21.09
CA ALA A 58 2.40 16.23 19.75
C ALA A 58 2.70 14.74 19.55
N GLU A 59 2.38 14.24 18.37
CA GLU A 59 2.72 12.90 17.92
C GLU A 59 4.19 12.87 17.46
N CYS A 60 4.85 11.75 17.72
CA CYS A 60 6.19 11.48 17.23
C CYS A 60 6.12 10.26 16.31
N GLY A 61 6.69 10.38 15.10
CA GLY A 61 6.64 9.31 14.13
C GLY A 61 7.15 9.74 12.76
N LYS A 62 7.06 8.83 11.78
CA LYS A 62 7.42 9.13 10.39
C LYS A 62 6.30 9.94 9.73
N LEU A 63 6.65 11.05 9.09
CA LEU A 63 5.70 11.82 8.27
C LEU A 63 5.31 11.01 7.03
N LEU A 64 4.02 10.94 6.74
CA LEU A 64 3.44 10.35 5.53
C LEU A 64 2.81 11.46 4.67
N ALA A 65 2.60 11.17 3.38
CA ALA A 65 1.86 12.08 2.52
C ALA A 65 0.46 12.34 3.12
N PRO A 66 0.00 13.61 3.18
CA PRO A 66 -1.26 13.96 3.84
C PRO A 66 -2.47 13.29 3.18
N ILE A 67 -2.37 13.00 1.88
CA ILE A 67 -3.34 12.24 1.11
C ILE A 67 -2.61 11.36 0.09
N VAL A 68 -3.08 10.12 -0.05
CA VAL A 68 -2.79 9.26 -1.21
C VAL A 68 -4.13 9.11 -1.94
N PRO A 69 -4.29 9.67 -3.15
CA PRO A 69 -5.56 9.64 -3.84
C PRO A 69 -5.93 8.19 -4.23
N HIS A 70 -7.23 7.88 -4.28
CA HIS A 70 -7.70 6.56 -4.74
C HIS A 70 -7.48 6.33 -6.24
N ARG A 71 -7.26 7.41 -6.99
CA ARG A 71 -7.02 7.43 -8.43
C ARG A 71 -5.69 8.10 -8.71
N ASN A 72 -5.26 8.07 -9.97
CA ASN A 72 -4.08 8.81 -10.39
C ASN A 72 -4.23 10.30 -10.05
N VAL A 73 -3.12 10.95 -9.72
CA VAL A 73 -3.03 12.41 -9.67
C VAL A 73 -3.22 12.95 -11.09
N PHE A 74 -4.13 13.89 -11.28
CA PHE A 74 -4.28 14.61 -12.54
C PHE A 74 -3.22 15.70 -12.61
N CYS A 75 -2.52 15.85 -13.72
CA CYS A 75 -1.42 16.82 -13.86
C CYS A 75 -1.65 17.69 -15.08
N VAL A 76 -1.37 18.99 -14.95
CA VAL A 76 -1.49 19.96 -16.03
C VAL A 76 -0.10 20.40 -16.47
N GLY A 77 0.30 20.07 -17.69
CA GLY A 77 1.59 20.52 -18.22
C GLY A 77 1.51 21.88 -18.89
N ARG A 78 2.68 22.55 -18.97
CA ARG A 78 2.86 23.84 -19.69
C ARG A 78 1.91 24.94 -19.22
N ASN A 79 1.62 25.01 -17.92
CA ASN A 79 0.65 25.95 -17.37
C ASN A 79 1.22 27.28 -16.88
N TYR A 80 2.50 27.55 -17.15
CA TYR A 80 3.13 28.87 -16.99
C TYR A 80 3.73 29.30 -18.32
N SER A 81 3.52 30.56 -18.73
CA SER A 81 3.92 31.06 -20.06
C SER A 81 5.42 30.99 -20.30
N GLU A 82 6.24 31.39 -19.31
CA GLU A 82 7.69 31.33 -19.40
C GLU A 82 8.22 29.90 -19.43
N HIS A 83 7.63 29.00 -18.62
CA HIS A 83 7.97 27.58 -18.65
C HIS A 83 7.61 26.93 -19.99
N ALA A 84 6.46 27.26 -20.55
CA ALA A 84 6.03 26.71 -21.83
C ALA A 84 6.97 27.14 -22.97
N ALA A 85 7.53 28.35 -22.90
CA ALA A 85 8.58 28.82 -23.82
C ALA A 85 9.95 28.16 -23.57
N GLU A 86 10.33 27.91 -22.30
CA GLU A 86 11.54 27.17 -21.92
C GLU A 86 11.50 25.73 -22.43
N PHE A 87 10.40 25.01 -22.18
CA PHE A 87 10.23 23.63 -22.63
C PHE A 87 10.24 23.50 -24.16
N ALA A 88 9.62 24.43 -24.88
CA ALA A 88 9.62 24.42 -26.36
C ALA A 88 11.04 24.58 -26.93
N LYS A 89 11.93 25.32 -26.26
CA LYS A 89 13.33 25.49 -26.68
C LYS A 89 14.20 24.27 -26.41
N SER A 90 13.79 23.38 -25.50
CA SER A 90 14.59 22.19 -25.12
C SER A 90 14.73 21.15 -26.25
N GLY A 91 13.81 21.14 -27.23
CA GLY A 91 13.72 20.10 -28.25
C GLY A 91 13.02 18.81 -27.79
N PHE A 92 12.45 18.79 -26.58
CA PHE A 92 11.71 17.65 -26.02
C PHE A 92 10.18 17.79 -26.17
N ASP A 93 9.72 18.82 -26.89
CA ASP A 93 8.30 19.05 -27.11
C ASP A 93 7.72 18.13 -28.22
N ALA A 94 7.03 17.07 -27.79
CA ALA A 94 6.32 16.15 -28.69
C ALA A 94 4.98 16.70 -29.22
N THR A 95 4.50 17.84 -28.72
CA THR A 95 3.17 18.40 -29.06
C THR A 95 3.18 19.35 -30.26
N GLY A 96 4.34 19.59 -30.86
CA GLY A 96 4.43 20.24 -32.17
C GLY A 96 4.34 21.76 -32.15
N SER A 97 4.94 22.43 -31.15
CA SER A 97 5.09 23.90 -31.13
C SER A 97 6.06 24.41 -32.24
N ALA A 98 5.82 24.03 -33.49
CA ALA A 98 6.66 24.38 -34.64
C ALA A 98 6.49 25.84 -35.09
N ASP A 99 5.42 26.52 -34.66
CA ASP A 99 5.01 27.84 -35.20
C ASP A 99 5.04 29.00 -34.18
N GLY A 100 5.86 28.91 -33.12
CA GLY A 100 6.05 30.02 -32.17
C GLY A 100 4.87 30.30 -31.22
N GLN A 101 3.79 29.52 -31.30
CA GLN A 101 2.78 29.42 -30.25
C GLN A 101 3.28 28.47 -29.16
N HIS A 102 3.80 29.03 -28.07
CA HIS A 102 4.31 28.26 -26.94
C HIS A 102 3.27 28.04 -25.84
N VAL A 103 2.10 28.67 -25.92
CA VAL A 103 1.01 28.52 -24.95
C VAL A 103 -0.07 27.63 -25.56
N PRO A 104 -0.47 26.51 -24.92
CA PRO A 104 -1.56 25.68 -25.40
C PRO A 104 -2.91 26.44 -25.44
N ASP A 105 -3.80 26.09 -26.37
CA ASP A 105 -5.18 26.62 -26.39
C ASP A 105 -6.09 25.98 -25.32
N HIS A 106 -5.71 24.78 -24.85
CA HIS A 106 -6.43 24.01 -23.84
C HIS A 106 -5.45 23.39 -22.83
N PRO A 107 -5.86 23.14 -21.57
CA PRO A 107 -5.03 22.44 -20.58
C PRO A 107 -4.53 21.09 -21.11
N VAL A 108 -3.22 20.88 -21.08
CA VAL A 108 -2.61 19.58 -21.43
C VAL A 108 -2.63 18.70 -20.20
N VAL A 109 -3.49 17.69 -20.21
CA VAL A 109 -3.72 16.81 -19.06
C VAL A 109 -3.00 15.47 -19.24
N PHE A 110 -2.27 15.06 -18.21
CA PHE A 110 -1.74 13.71 -18.04
C PHE A 110 -1.99 13.26 -16.60
N THR A 111 -1.48 12.08 -16.22
CA THR A 111 -1.67 11.58 -14.86
C THR A 111 -0.40 10.92 -14.30
N LYS A 112 -0.34 10.78 -12.98
CA LYS A 112 0.66 9.98 -12.25
C LYS A 112 -0.05 8.95 -11.36
N PRO A 113 0.32 7.66 -11.35
CA PRO A 113 -0.29 6.68 -10.46
C PRO A 113 -0.17 7.09 -9.00
N ALA A 114 -1.22 6.85 -8.22
CA ALA A 114 -1.23 7.10 -6.77
C ALA A 114 -0.08 6.39 -6.04
N ALA A 115 0.37 5.24 -6.56
CA ALA A 115 1.49 4.48 -6.01
C ALA A 115 2.85 5.21 -6.10
N THR A 116 2.97 6.25 -6.94
CA THR A 116 4.20 7.07 -7.02
C THR A 116 4.30 8.11 -5.90
N VAL A 117 3.24 8.27 -5.08
CA VAL A 117 3.17 9.26 -4.02
C VAL A 117 4.06 8.88 -2.85
N ILE A 118 4.97 9.79 -2.48
CA ILE A 118 5.82 9.68 -1.28
C ILE A 118 5.72 10.93 -0.43
N ALA A 119 6.09 10.82 0.85
CA ALA A 119 6.00 11.91 1.80
C ALA A 119 7.19 12.87 1.71
N SER A 120 7.07 14.03 2.35
CA SER A 120 8.26 14.83 2.67
C SER A 120 9.19 14.04 3.60
N GLY A 121 10.47 14.00 3.26
CA GLY A 121 11.52 13.26 3.95
C GLY A 121 11.84 11.89 3.36
N ASP A 122 10.95 11.33 2.52
CA ASP A 122 11.23 10.10 1.79
C ASP A 122 12.27 10.34 0.67
N ALA A 123 13.05 9.32 0.33
CA ALA A 123 14.01 9.40 -0.78
C ALA A 123 13.30 9.20 -2.12
N ILE A 124 13.78 9.92 -3.14
CA ILE A 124 13.35 9.75 -4.54
C ILE A 124 14.36 8.84 -5.23
N ASP A 125 13.90 7.71 -5.76
CA ASP A 125 14.72 6.79 -6.54
C ASP A 125 15.22 7.52 -7.80
N PRO A 126 16.54 7.59 -8.03
CA PRO A 126 17.07 8.20 -9.25
C PRO A 126 16.74 7.41 -10.52
N HIS A 127 16.36 6.13 -10.41
CA HIS A 127 16.11 5.21 -11.53
C HIS A 127 17.26 5.22 -12.56
N THR A 128 18.51 5.21 -12.07
CA THR A 128 19.73 5.33 -12.89
C THR A 128 19.88 4.19 -13.92
N ASP A 129 19.12 3.11 -13.77
CA ASP A 129 19.05 1.99 -14.70
C ASP A 129 18.23 2.29 -15.96
N ILE A 130 17.35 3.30 -15.94
CA ILE A 130 16.45 3.63 -17.06
C ILE A 130 16.40 5.10 -17.46
N THR A 131 16.92 6.04 -16.63
CA THR A 131 17.00 7.46 -16.98
C THR A 131 18.33 8.09 -16.56
N SER A 132 18.76 9.09 -17.32
CA SER A 132 19.91 9.96 -17.02
C SER A 132 19.55 11.45 -16.97
N ALA A 133 18.25 11.76 -17.12
CA ALA A 133 17.73 13.10 -17.27
C ALA A 133 16.63 13.39 -16.24
N LEU A 134 16.95 13.14 -14.96
CA LEU A 134 16.07 13.34 -13.83
C LEU A 134 15.90 14.83 -13.53
N ASP A 135 14.66 15.27 -13.37
CA ASP A 135 14.31 16.68 -13.22
C ASP A 135 13.22 16.90 -12.16
N TYR A 136 13.19 18.10 -11.60
CA TYR A 136 12.22 18.56 -10.60
C TYR A 136 11.19 19.49 -11.23
N GLU A 137 9.99 19.52 -10.66
CA GLU A 137 8.91 20.42 -11.04
C GLU A 137 8.08 20.74 -9.79
N GLY A 138 8.38 21.84 -9.10
CA GLY A 138 7.57 22.27 -7.97
C GLY A 138 6.19 22.74 -8.44
N GLU A 139 5.13 22.30 -7.76
CA GLU A 139 3.74 22.61 -8.10
C GLU A 139 2.84 22.77 -6.86
N ILE A 140 1.68 23.40 -7.07
CA ILE A 140 0.57 23.38 -6.12
C ILE A 140 -0.35 22.20 -6.46
N GLY A 141 -0.67 21.39 -5.45
CA GLY A 141 -1.69 20.35 -5.51
C GLY A 141 -3.02 20.87 -5.01
N VAL A 142 -4.09 20.71 -5.79
CA VAL A 142 -5.48 21.01 -5.42
C VAL A 142 -6.18 19.71 -5.02
N ILE A 143 -6.80 19.68 -3.85
CA ILE A 143 -7.52 18.52 -3.31
C ILE A 143 -9.02 18.75 -3.47
N ILE A 144 -9.70 17.85 -4.18
CA ILE A 144 -11.15 17.94 -4.39
C ILE A 144 -11.90 17.49 -3.14
N GLY A 145 -12.83 18.32 -2.66
CA GLY A 145 -13.65 18.05 -1.48
C GLY A 145 -15.06 17.58 -1.78
N LYS A 146 -15.58 17.99 -2.94
CA LYS A 146 -16.95 17.70 -3.36
C LYS A 146 -16.94 17.22 -4.80
N ARG A 147 -17.69 16.15 -5.06
CA ARG A 147 -17.85 15.57 -6.40
C ARG A 147 -18.14 16.67 -7.43
N ALA A 148 -17.29 16.80 -8.44
CA ALA A 148 -17.40 17.80 -9.51
C ALA A 148 -17.66 17.11 -10.85
N SER A 149 -18.81 17.40 -11.46
CA SER A 149 -19.20 16.90 -12.78
C SER A 149 -19.91 18.02 -13.53
N LYS A 150 -19.37 18.42 -14.68
CA LYS A 150 -19.84 19.56 -15.50
C LYS A 150 -19.95 20.85 -14.67
N VAL A 151 -18.93 21.13 -13.86
CA VAL A 151 -18.89 22.30 -12.98
C VAL A 151 -18.43 23.51 -13.79
N SER A 152 -19.11 24.65 -13.62
CA SER A 152 -18.72 25.90 -14.26
C SER A 152 -17.49 26.50 -13.57
N LYS A 153 -16.74 27.34 -14.28
CA LYS A 153 -15.62 28.09 -13.68
C LYS A 153 -16.03 28.87 -12.42
N ALA A 154 -17.23 29.45 -12.41
CA ALA A 154 -17.71 30.25 -11.28
C ALA A 154 -17.94 29.43 -10.00
N ASP A 155 -18.31 28.16 -10.15
CA ASP A 155 -18.63 27.26 -9.04
C ASP A 155 -17.44 26.37 -8.64
N ALA A 156 -16.34 26.41 -9.40
CA ALA A 156 -15.26 25.43 -9.29
C ALA A 156 -14.57 25.41 -7.91
N LEU A 157 -14.37 26.58 -7.27
CA LEU A 157 -13.72 26.65 -5.96
C LEU A 157 -14.57 26.05 -4.83
N ASP A 158 -15.90 26.00 -4.97
CA ASP A 158 -16.80 25.34 -4.01
C ASP A 158 -16.59 23.81 -3.97
N HIS A 159 -15.86 23.26 -4.93
CA HIS A 159 -15.51 21.86 -5.00
C HIS A 159 -14.11 21.54 -4.43
N VAL A 160 -13.33 22.56 -4.08
CA VAL A 160 -11.98 22.41 -3.53
C VAL A 160 -12.06 22.26 -2.01
N TRP A 161 -11.44 21.21 -1.48
CA TRP A 161 -11.25 21.06 -0.03
C TRP A 161 -10.08 21.90 0.46
N GLY A 162 -8.99 21.92 -0.30
CA GLY A 162 -7.75 22.57 0.10
C GLY A 162 -6.59 22.30 -0.85
N TYR A 163 -5.39 22.56 -0.36
CA TYR A 163 -4.16 22.61 -1.14
C TYR A 163 -2.99 21.90 -0.45
N THR A 164 -2.01 21.47 -1.22
CA THR A 164 -0.74 20.86 -0.75
C THR A 164 0.38 21.21 -1.75
N LEU A 165 1.63 20.89 -1.45
CA LEU A 165 2.71 20.95 -2.45
C LEU A 165 2.87 19.59 -3.14
N ILE A 166 3.30 19.64 -4.39
CA ILE A 166 3.70 18.48 -5.19
C ILE A 166 5.05 18.79 -5.83
N ASN A 167 5.91 17.78 -5.94
CA ASN A 167 7.04 17.81 -6.86
C ASN A 167 6.77 16.82 -8.01
N ASP A 168 6.48 17.31 -9.21
CA ASP A 168 6.23 16.48 -10.39
C ASP A 168 7.55 15.99 -11.02
N MET A 169 8.22 15.07 -10.31
CA MET A 169 9.49 14.50 -10.76
C MET A 169 9.37 13.90 -12.16
N THR A 170 10.38 14.16 -12.98
CA THR A 170 10.34 13.84 -14.40
C THR A 170 11.63 13.21 -14.89
N ALA A 171 11.53 12.08 -15.58
CA ALA A 171 12.58 11.52 -16.43
C ALA A 171 12.42 12.05 -17.86
N ARG A 172 13.20 13.08 -18.21
CA ARG A 172 12.99 13.86 -19.45
C ARG A 172 13.23 13.05 -20.73
N ASP A 173 14.21 12.15 -20.71
CA ASP A 173 14.49 11.22 -21.79
C ASP A 173 13.28 10.30 -22.06
N LEU A 174 12.73 9.69 -21.02
CA LEU A 174 11.52 8.85 -21.14
C LEU A 174 10.29 9.66 -21.55
N GLN A 175 10.12 10.89 -21.02
CA GLN A 175 9.04 11.79 -21.40
C GLN A 175 9.03 12.06 -22.91
N ARG A 176 10.21 12.33 -23.51
CA ARG A 176 10.38 12.53 -24.95
C ARG A 176 10.17 11.24 -25.73
N ASP A 177 10.83 10.16 -25.32
CA ASP A 177 10.88 8.92 -26.10
C ASP A 177 9.52 8.24 -26.20
N HIS A 178 8.71 8.31 -25.13
CA HIS A 178 7.37 7.71 -25.11
C HIS A 178 6.26 8.62 -25.66
N LYS A 179 6.53 9.91 -25.88
CA LYS A 179 5.62 10.96 -26.37
C LYS A 179 4.44 11.27 -25.44
N GLN A 180 3.70 10.25 -25.01
CA GLN A 180 2.78 10.35 -23.89
C GLN A 180 3.62 10.49 -22.61
N TRP A 181 3.36 11.54 -21.84
CA TRP A 181 4.21 11.89 -20.70
C TRP A 181 4.10 10.92 -19.52
N PHE A 182 3.09 10.04 -19.51
CA PHE A 182 2.81 9.10 -18.42
C PHE A 182 4.07 8.38 -17.92
N ILE A 183 4.83 7.69 -18.79
CA ILE A 183 5.99 6.89 -18.36
C ILE A 183 7.10 7.78 -17.75
N GLY A 184 7.45 8.89 -18.41
CA GLY A 184 8.47 9.82 -17.89
C GLY A 184 8.05 10.55 -16.61
N LYS A 185 6.76 10.56 -16.29
CA LYS A 185 6.17 11.20 -15.12
C LYS A 185 5.78 10.20 -14.02
N SER A 186 5.90 8.89 -14.23
CA SER A 186 5.23 7.90 -13.36
C SER A 186 6.14 6.80 -12.84
N LEU A 187 7.46 7.03 -12.79
CA LEU A 187 8.34 6.09 -12.10
C LEU A 187 8.04 6.08 -10.59
N ASP A 188 8.33 4.97 -9.92
CA ASP A 188 8.11 4.87 -8.47
C ASP A 188 8.81 6.02 -7.75
N THR A 189 8.20 6.55 -6.68
CA THR A 189 8.65 7.75 -5.93
C THR A 189 8.57 9.11 -6.65
N PHE A 190 8.08 9.19 -7.90
CA PHE A 190 8.06 10.45 -8.66
C PHE A 190 6.95 11.44 -8.29
N CYS A 191 6.12 11.18 -7.28
CA CYS A 191 5.12 12.14 -6.82
C CYS A 191 5.26 12.51 -5.33
N PRO A 192 6.38 13.12 -4.90
CA PRO A 192 6.43 13.73 -3.58
C PRO A 192 5.26 14.70 -3.36
N LEU A 193 4.53 14.52 -2.26
CA LEU A 193 3.31 15.27 -1.94
C LEU A 193 3.26 15.56 -0.44
N GLY A 194 3.16 16.83 -0.06
CA GLY A 194 3.12 17.26 1.34
C GLY A 194 3.66 18.67 1.56
N PRO A 195 4.25 18.99 2.73
CA PRO A 195 4.38 18.13 3.92
C PRO A 195 3.04 17.91 4.64
N TRP A 196 2.05 18.78 4.39
CA TRP A 196 0.70 18.70 4.90
C TRP A 196 -0.30 19.27 3.90
N ALA A 197 -1.57 18.92 4.07
CA ALA A 197 -2.68 19.50 3.34
C ALA A 197 -3.28 20.66 4.15
N VAL A 198 -3.62 21.75 3.47
CA VAL A 198 -4.13 22.99 4.07
C VAL A 198 -5.53 23.26 3.53
N SER A 199 -6.52 23.47 4.39
CA SER A 199 -7.88 23.73 3.94
C SER A 199 -8.00 25.06 3.19
N ALA A 200 -8.96 25.14 2.26
CA ALA A 200 -9.05 26.25 1.31
C ALA A 200 -9.32 27.62 1.95
N ASP A 201 -9.86 27.66 3.17
CA ASP A 201 -10.12 28.88 3.94
C ASP A 201 -8.85 29.53 4.54
N GLU A 202 -7.72 28.83 4.56
CA GLU A 202 -6.46 29.32 5.15
C GLU A 202 -5.54 30.03 4.15
N VAL A 203 -5.73 29.79 2.85
CA VAL A 203 -4.83 30.28 1.80
C VAL A 203 -5.59 30.67 0.55
N ASP A 204 -5.17 31.75 -0.10
CA ASP A 204 -5.74 32.22 -1.37
C ASP A 204 -4.96 31.64 -2.55
N ILE A 205 -5.56 30.71 -3.28
CA ILE A 205 -4.95 30.04 -4.45
C ILE A 205 -4.59 31.01 -5.59
N THR A 206 -5.16 32.21 -5.62
CA THR A 206 -4.95 33.15 -6.72
C THR A 206 -3.58 33.85 -6.67
N ASP A 207 -2.89 33.83 -5.53
CA ASP A 207 -1.59 34.49 -5.36
C ASP A 207 -0.67 33.78 -4.35
N LEU A 208 -0.45 32.47 -4.55
CA LEU A 208 0.53 31.72 -3.77
C LEU A 208 1.91 31.85 -4.42
N GLN A 209 2.89 32.30 -3.63
CA GLN A 209 4.28 32.36 -4.06
C GLN A 209 4.90 30.96 -3.92
N LEU A 210 5.21 30.32 -5.05
CA LEU A 210 5.83 28.99 -5.15
C LEU A 210 7.33 29.11 -5.44
N GLN A 211 8.13 28.34 -4.71
CA GLN A 211 9.58 28.29 -4.85
C GLN A 211 10.11 26.86 -4.83
N THR A 212 11.12 26.60 -5.66
CA THR A 212 11.86 25.33 -5.65
C THR A 212 13.34 25.62 -5.52
N HIS A 213 14.02 24.90 -4.63
CA HIS A 213 15.47 24.95 -4.47
C HIS A 213 16.07 23.55 -4.65
N VAL A 214 17.28 23.50 -5.22
CA VAL A 214 18.11 22.30 -5.29
C VAL A 214 19.40 22.58 -4.53
N ASN A 215 19.70 21.81 -3.49
CA ASN A 215 20.85 22.02 -2.61
C ASN A 215 20.95 23.47 -2.07
N GLY A 216 19.79 24.09 -1.79
CA GLY A 216 19.69 25.48 -1.35
C GLY A 216 19.81 26.55 -2.44
N GLU A 217 20.10 26.17 -3.69
CA GLU A 217 20.08 27.09 -4.84
C GLU A 217 18.65 27.27 -5.35
N GLN A 218 18.14 28.50 -5.40
CA GLN A 218 16.81 28.79 -5.93
C GLN A 218 16.75 28.51 -7.43
N ARG A 219 15.85 27.62 -7.84
CA ARG A 219 15.64 27.20 -9.23
C ARG A 219 14.36 27.76 -9.82
N GLN A 220 13.29 27.77 -9.04
CA GLN A 220 11.97 28.24 -9.47
C GLN A 220 11.45 29.27 -8.46
N ASN A 221 10.76 30.30 -8.94
CA ASN A 221 10.15 31.34 -8.10
C ASN A 221 9.04 32.07 -8.87
N ALA A 222 7.78 31.71 -8.63
CA ALA A 222 6.63 32.22 -9.36
C ALA A 222 5.40 32.35 -8.47
N SER A 223 4.43 33.17 -8.88
CA SER A 223 3.11 33.23 -8.24
C SER A 223 2.10 32.43 -9.06
N THR A 224 1.14 31.78 -8.39
CA THR A 224 0.00 31.12 -9.06
C THR A 224 -0.87 32.09 -9.87
N ALA A 225 -0.76 33.41 -9.65
CA ALA A 225 -1.35 34.43 -10.50
C ALA A 225 -0.85 34.38 -11.96
N GLN A 226 0.28 33.71 -12.20
CA GLN A 226 0.91 33.54 -13.51
C GLN A 226 0.45 32.26 -14.25
N LEU A 227 -0.46 31.47 -13.66
CA LEU A 227 -1.04 30.31 -14.33
C LEU A 227 -1.78 30.75 -15.61
N ILE A 228 -1.52 30.06 -16.73
CA ILE A 228 -2.24 30.27 -18.00
C ILE A 228 -3.70 29.84 -17.82
N PHE A 229 -3.90 28.66 -17.26
CA PHE A 229 -5.19 28.11 -16.88
C PHE A 229 -5.27 28.06 -15.35
N ASP A 230 -6.03 28.98 -14.77
CA ASP A 230 -6.28 29.02 -13.33
C ASP A 230 -7.00 27.75 -12.83
N VAL A 231 -6.97 27.53 -11.50
CA VAL A 231 -7.60 26.35 -10.87
C VAL A 231 -9.07 26.19 -11.27
N PRO A 232 -9.90 27.24 -11.29
CA PRO A 232 -11.26 27.15 -11.80
C PRO A 232 -11.37 26.64 -13.24
N THR A 233 -10.50 27.11 -14.14
CA THR A 233 -10.47 26.68 -15.55
C THR A 233 -10.04 25.22 -15.68
N ILE A 234 -9.09 24.76 -14.86
CA ILE A 234 -8.66 23.35 -14.82
C ILE A 234 -9.81 22.44 -14.39
N ILE A 235 -10.52 22.80 -13.31
CA ILE A 235 -11.65 22.01 -12.79
C ILE A 235 -12.80 21.99 -13.80
N GLU A 236 -13.15 23.12 -14.41
CA GLU A 236 -14.17 23.17 -15.47
C GLU A 236 -13.80 22.24 -16.64
N THR A 237 -12.55 22.32 -17.10
CA THR A 237 -12.05 21.51 -18.21
C THR A 237 -12.11 20.01 -17.91
N LEU A 238 -11.60 19.58 -16.76
CA LEU A 238 -11.62 18.17 -16.36
C LEU A 238 -13.05 17.69 -16.14
N SER A 239 -13.83 18.47 -15.38
CA SER A 239 -15.18 18.06 -14.96
C SER A 239 -16.19 18.00 -16.11
N ALA A 240 -15.93 18.66 -17.25
CA ALA A 240 -16.80 18.62 -18.42
C ALA A 240 -17.11 17.19 -18.92
N GLY A 241 -16.13 16.28 -18.82
CA GLY A 241 -16.26 14.88 -19.25
C GLY A 241 -15.83 13.84 -18.21
N ILE A 242 -15.04 14.23 -17.20
CA ILE A 242 -14.50 13.34 -16.18
C ILE A 242 -15.06 13.77 -14.83
N THR A 243 -15.83 12.91 -14.15
CA THR A 243 -16.27 13.27 -12.80
C THR A 243 -15.07 13.22 -11.85
N LEU A 244 -14.76 14.37 -11.24
CA LEU A 244 -13.81 14.48 -10.14
C LEU A 244 -14.51 14.06 -8.84
N GLU A 245 -13.85 13.23 -8.05
CA GLU A 245 -14.37 12.65 -6.82
C GLU A 245 -13.66 13.29 -5.61
N PRO A 246 -14.33 13.38 -4.44
CA PRO A 246 -13.68 13.80 -3.21
C PRO A 246 -12.40 12.97 -2.93
N GLY A 247 -11.30 13.65 -2.64
CA GLY A 247 -9.98 13.05 -2.44
C GLY A 247 -9.13 12.93 -3.71
N ASP A 248 -9.63 13.29 -4.89
CA ASP A 248 -8.77 13.48 -6.07
C ASP A 248 -7.78 14.63 -5.85
N VAL A 249 -6.62 14.51 -6.48
CA VAL A 249 -5.57 15.54 -6.44
C VAL A 249 -5.26 15.99 -7.87
N ILE A 250 -5.13 17.31 -8.04
CA ILE A 250 -4.73 17.96 -9.30
C ILE A 250 -3.43 18.73 -9.08
N ALA A 251 -2.37 18.37 -9.80
CA ALA A 251 -1.12 19.14 -9.88
C ALA A 251 -1.27 20.21 -10.99
N THR A 252 -1.07 21.48 -10.62
CA THR A 252 -1.51 22.62 -11.45
C THR A 252 -0.52 23.06 -12.54
N GLY A 253 0.64 22.42 -12.63
CA GLY A 253 1.74 22.80 -13.51
C GLY A 253 2.86 23.55 -12.77
N THR A 254 4.05 23.49 -13.37
CA THR A 254 5.28 24.05 -12.81
C THR A 254 5.73 25.33 -13.52
N PRO A 255 6.36 26.29 -12.81
CA PRO A 255 6.93 27.49 -13.40
C PRO A 255 8.30 27.26 -14.07
N VAL A 256 8.84 28.32 -14.68
CA VAL A 256 10.16 28.30 -15.35
C VAL A 256 11.29 27.97 -14.37
N GLY A 257 12.39 27.39 -14.87
CA GLY A 257 13.57 27.06 -14.07
C GLY A 257 13.71 25.56 -13.74
N VAL A 258 13.06 24.71 -14.53
CA VAL A 258 13.29 23.26 -14.49
C VAL A 258 14.69 22.94 -15.01
N GLY A 259 15.28 21.83 -14.59
CA GLY A 259 16.66 21.44 -14.92
C GLY A 259 16.93 21.36 -16.42
N ILE A 260 15.96 20.91 -17.22
CA ILE A 260 16.10 20.88 -18.69
C ILE A 260 16.18 22.27 -19.35
N GLY A 261 15.73 23.32 -18.65
CA GLY A 261 15.69 24.70 -19.16
C GLY A 261 17.03 25.45 -19.13
N PHE A 262 18.02 24.92 -18.42
CA PHE A 262 19.36 25.51 -18.33
C PHE A 262 20.20 25.21 -19.58
N ASP A 263 21.20 26.06 -19.86
CA ASP A 263 22.21 25.83 -20.89
C ASP A 263 23.63 25.81 -20.26
N PRO A 264 24.25 24.62 -20.09
CA PRO A 264 23.72 23.29 -20.37
C PRO A 264 22.63 22.84 -19.36
N PRO A 265 21.80 21.82 -19.69
CA PRO A 265 20.81 21.27 -18.76
C PRO A 265 21.41 20.82 -17.43
N GLN A 266 20.68 21.05 -16.35
CA GLN A 266 21.08 20.74 -14.98
C GLN A 266 20.15 19.69 -14.35
N TYR A 267 20.39 18.42 -14.66
CA TYR A 267 19.66 17.29 -14.08
C TYR A 267 20.11 16.95 -12.67
N LEU A 268 19.17 16.39 -11.90
CA LEU A 268 19.38 15.93 -10.53
C LEU A 268 20.29 14.70 -10.48
N LYS A 269 21.05 14.59 -9.40
CA LYS A 269 22.00 13.51 -9.12
C LYS A 269 21.72 12.91 -7.75
N VAL A 270 22.20 11.68 -7.53
CA VAL A 270 22.18 11.04 -6.22
C VAL A 270 22.84 11.94 -5.18
N GLY A 271 22.15 12.15 -4.06
CA GLY A 271 22.55 13.03 -2.97
C GLY A 271 21.99 14.45 -3.07
N ASP A 272 21.45 14.87 -4.22
CA ASP A 272 20.83 16.19 -4.35
C ASP A 272 19.55 16.26 -3.50
N GLU A 273 19.38 17.38 -2.80
CA GLU A 273 18.17 17.69 -2.06
C GLU A 273 17.30 18.66 -2.85
N VAL A 274 16.01 18.35 -2.99
CA VAL A 274 15.01 19.23 -3.59
C VAL A 274 14.04 19.69 -2.51
N THR A 275 13.82 21.00 -2.43
CA THR A 275 12.78 21.59 -1.56
C THR A 275 11.81 22.42 -2.38
N VAL A 276 10.51 22.12 -2.25
CA VAL A 276 9.41 22.92 -2.81
C VAL A 276 8.69 23.60 -1.64
N SER A 277 8.35 24.87 -1.77
CA SER A 277 7.62 25.62 -0.74
C SER A 277 6.66 26.60 -1.36
N ALA A 278 5.52 26.87 -0.71
CA ALA A 278 4.65 27.96 -1.09
C ALA A 278 4.03 28.69 0.10
N THR A 279 3.58 29.93 -0.11
CA THR A 279 2.89 30.74 0.91
C THR A 279 1.83 29.92 1.65
N GLY A 280 2.00 29.73 2.96
CA GLY A 280 1.04 29.01 3.82
C GLY A 280 1.03 27.48 3.71
N LEU A 281 1.76 26.87 2.77
CA LEU A 281 1.73 25.41 2.53
C LEU A 281 2.92 24.65 3.13
N GLY A 282 3.89 25.35 3.73
CA GLY A 282 5.07 24.73 4.33
C GLY A 282 6.17 24.40 3.31
N VAL A 283 6.98 23.38 3.61
CA VAL A 283 8.13 22.97 2.78
C VAL A 283 8.11 21.45 2.58
N LEU A 284 7.99 21.01 1.34
CA LEU A 284 8.15 19.63 0.89
C LEU A 284 9.63 19.40 0.56
N ARG A 285 10.27 18.45 1.23
CA ARG A 285 11.72 18.19 1.11
C ARG A 285 11.97 16.72 0.81
N ASN A 286 12.78 16.43 -0.20
CA ASN A 286 13.18 15.06 -0.55
C ASN A 286 14.63 15.02 -1.03
N VAL A 287 15.30 13.89 -0.86
CA VAL A 287 16.69 13.67 -1.32
C VAL A 287 16.68 12.59 -2.40
N ILE A 288 17.47 12.78 -3.45
CA ILE A 288 17.66 11.75 -4.49
C ILE A 288 18.56 10.65 -3.92
N GLY A 289 18.06 9.42 -3.86
CA GLY A 289 18.77 8.29 -3.28
C GLY A 289 17.97 7.01 -3.31
N GLU A 290 18.54 5.92 -2.83
CA GLU A 290 17.82 4.65 -2.76
C GLU A 290 16.67 4.75 -1.73
N PRO A 291 15.40 4.61 -2.14
CA PRO A 291 14.30 4.53 -1.20
C PRO A 291 14.43 3.26 -0.36
N ALA A 292 14.08 3.36 0.92
CA ALA A 292 14.07 2.21 1.83
C ALA A 292 13.11 1.10 1.36
N ASP A 293 12.02 1.46 0.68
CA ASP A 293 10.94 0.59 0.22
C ASP A 293 10.56 0.87 -1.24
N ARG A 294 11.48 0.66 -2.20
CA ARG A 294 11.27 0.95 -3.64
C ARG A 294 9.96 0.39 -4.21
N ASP A 295 9.47 -0.73 -3.67
CA ASP A 295 8.28 -1.44 -4.13
C ASP A 295 7.26 -1.72 -3.01
N HIS A 296 7.36 -1.04 -1.86
CA HIS A 296 6.61 -1.37 -0.64
C HIS A 296 6.77 -2.84 -0.20
N LEU A 297 7.90 -3.46 -0.54
CA LEU A 297 8.22 -4.84 -0.16
C LEU A 297 9.44 -4.86 0.77
N THR A 298 9.32 -5.63 1.84
CA THR A 298 10.43 -5.94 2.75
C THR A 298 11.39 -6.92 2.10
N ARG A 299 12.69 -6.59 2.09
CA ARG A 299 13.73 -7.49 1.58
C ARG A 299 13.99 -8.63 2.59
N ALA A 300 13.63 -9.85 2.22
CA ALA A 300 13.90 -11.08 2.95
C ALA A 300 14.90 -11.95 2.18
N GLY A 301 16.20 -11.69 2.38
CA GLY A 301 17.26 -12.36 1.64
C GLY A 301 17.22 -12.06 0.15
N ALA A 302 16.95 -13.08 -0.67
CA ALA A 302 16.81 -12.97 -2.12
C ALA A 302 15.39 -12.59 -2.58
N HIS A 303 14.41 -12.67 -1.68
CA HIS A 303 13.01 -12.34 -1.97
C HIS A 303 12.69 -10.92 -1.50
N ARG A 304 11.67 -10.33 -2.11
CA ARG A 304 11.03 -9.09 -1.67
C ARG A 304 9.58 -9.45 -1.36
N LEU A 305 9.14 -9.18 -0.14
CA LEU A 305 7.87 -9.67 0.39
C LEU A 305 6.98 -8.50 0.78
N PHE A 306 5.71 -8.59 0.44
CA PHE A 306 4.74 -7.65 0.95
C PHE A 306 4.50 -7.93 2.44
N THR A 307 4.68 -6.92 3.30
CA THR A 307 4.48 -7.03 4.76
C THR A 307 3.53 -5.96 5.28
N GLU A 308 2.80 -6.30 6.34
CA GLU A 308 1.92 -5.41 7.09
C GLU A 308 2.19 -5.57 8.59
N HIS A 309 2.23 -4.44 9.30
CA HIS A 309 2.51 -4.41 10.74
C HIS A 309 1.34 -3.75 11.48
N SER A 310 1.02 -4.27 12.66
CA SER A 310 0.01 -3.68 13.54
C SER A 310 0.34 -3.97 15.00
N GLY A 311 0.16 -2.98 15.88
CA GLY A 311 0.41 -3.13 17.31
C GLY A 311 1.88 -3.21 17.70
N GLU A 312 2.11 -3.39 18.99
CA GLU A 312 3.43 -3.49 19.63
C GLU A 312 3.50 -4.68 20.59
N GLY A 313 4.69 -5.01 21.09
CA GLY A 313 4.90 -6.07 22.07
C GLY A 313 5.48 -7.34 21.47
N PRO A 314 5.26 -8.52 22.10
CA PRO A 314 5.72 -9.80 21.58
C PRO A 314 5.23 -10.03 20.15
N VAL A 315 6.08 -10.61 19.30
CA VAL A 315 5.76 -10.74 17.88
C VAL A 315 4.84 -11.94 17.62
N ALA A 316 3.77 -11.72 16.87
CA ALA A 316 2.97 -12.76 16.25
C ALA A 316 3.06 -12.65 14.71
N VAL A 317 3.60 -13.67 14.05
CA VAL A 317 3.70 -13.74 12.59
C VAL A 317 2.55 -14.54 12.03
N LEU A 318 1.78 -13.98 11.10
CA LEU A 318 0.64 -14.65 10.48
C LEU A 318 1.00 -15.11 9.06
N ILE A 319 0.92 -16.43 8.83
CA ILE A 319 1.36 -17.12 7.61
C ILE A 319 0.14 -17.71 6.92
N HIS A 320 -0.20 -17.21 5.72
CA HIS A 320 -1.40 -17.68 5.01
C HIS A 320 -1.19 -19.02 4.29
N GLY A 321 -2.29 -19.64 3.87
CA GLY A 321 -2.32 -20.87 3.10
C GLY A 321 -2.23 -20.71 1.58
N LEU A 322 -2.35 -21.83 0.86
CA LEU A 322 -2.40 -21.88 -0.60
C LEU A 322 -3.56 -21.02 -1.12
N GLY A 323 -3.26 -20.03 -1.95
CA GLY A 323 -4.25 -19.09 -2.49
C GLY A 323 -4.79 -18.06 -1.50
N GLY A 324 -4.14 -17.92 -0.34
CA GLY A 324 -4.37 -16.84 0.61
C GLY A 324 -3.50 -15.61 0.33
N ALA A 325 -3.68 -14.60 1.17
CA ALA A 325 -2.87 -13.40 1.29
C ALA A 325 -2.98 -12.87 2.74
N THR A 326 -2.26 -11.82 3.12
CA THR A 326 -2.33 -11.20 4.47
C THR A 326 -3.76 -10.85 4.91
N THR A 327 -4.64 -10.57 3.95
CA THR A 327 -6.05 -10.20 4.17
C THR A 327 -6.92 -11.34 4.70
N ILE A 328 -6.48 -12.61 4.65
CA ILE A 328 -7.21 -13.72 5.31
C ILE A 328 -7.31 -13.51 6.83
N TYR A 329 -6.34 -12.79 7.41
CA TYR A 329 -6.27 -12.51 8.84
C TYR A 329 -6.86 -11.16 9.23
N GLU A 330 -7.38 -10.38 8.28
CA GLU A 330 -7.90 -9.04 8.53
C GLU A 330 -8.89 -9.01 9.72
N PRO A 331 -9.83 -9.97 9.89
CA PRO A 331 -10.75 -9.95 11.01
C PRO A 331 -10.07 -10.07 12.39
N GLN A 332 -8.88 -10.68 12.47
CA GLN A 332 -8.16 -10.92 13.73
C GLN A 332 -7.22 -9.77 14.11
N VAL A 333 -6.76 -8.97 13.14
CA VAL A 333 -5.63 -8.03 13.31
C VAL A 333 -5.85 -7.07 14.46
N LYS A 334 -7.01 -6.40 14.50
CA LYS A 334 -7.30 -5.38 15.51
C LYS A 334 -7.16 -5.93 16.92
N ALA A 335 -7.75 -7.09 17.21
CA ALA A 335 -7.72 -7.69 18.53
C ALA A 335 -6.33 -8.21 18.90
N LEU A 336 -5.61 -8.82 17.95
CA LEU A 336 -4.25 -9.30 18.20
C LEU A 336 -3.27 -8.14 18.46
N ALA A 337 -3.43 -7.03 17.73
CA ALA A 337 -2.61 -5.83 17.86
C ALA A 337 -2.75 -5.11 19.22
N GLU A 338 -3.78 -5.43 20.02
CA GLU A 338 -3.93 -4.91 21.38
C GLU A 338 -2.84 -5.42 22.33
N THR A 339 -2.19 -6.55 22.01
CA THR A 339 -1.22 -7.21 22.89
C THR A 339 0.07 -7.66 22.20
N HIS A 340 0.09 -7.71 20.86
CA HIS A 340 1.22 -8.23 20.08
C HIS A 340 1.59 -7.29 18.94
N ARG A 341 2.89 -7.30 18.58
CA ARG A 341 3.34 -6.80 17.28
C ARG A 341 2.96 -7.85 16.25
N VAL A 342 1.89 -7.60 15.51
CA VAL A 342 1.39 -8.50 14.46
C VAL A 342 2.14 -8.20 13.16
N LEU A 343 2.88 -9.19 12.67
CA LEU A 343 3.53 -9.18 11.36
C LEU A 343 2.78 -10.12 10.43
N ARG A 344 2.18 -9.58 9.36
CA ARG A 344 1.57 -10.38 8.30
C ARG A 344 2.40 -10.21 7.04
N TYR A 345 2.59 -11.27 6.28
CA TYR A 345 3.26 -11.18 5.00
C TYR A 345 2.66 -12.13 3.97
N ASP A 346 2.80 -11.77 2.70
CA ASP A 346 2.45 -12.64 1.59
C ASP A 346 3.64 -13.54 1.26
N LEU A 347 3.44 -14.86 1.26
CA LEU A 347 4.45 -15.83 0.81
C LEU A 347 4.88 -15.52 -0.64
N SER A 348 6.15 -15.73 -1.00
CA SER A 348 6.57 -15.49 -2.40
C SER A 348 5.67 -16.24 -3.40
N GLY A 349 5.20 -15.51 -4.42
CA GLY A 349 4.26 -15.99 -5.43
C GLY A 349 2.78 -15.99 -5.03
N HIS A 350 2.43 -15.40 -3.89
CA HIS A 350 1.06 -15.21 -3.44
C HIS A 350 0.76 -13.74 -3.17
N GLY A 351 -0.53 -13.40 -3.19
CA GLY A 351 -1.01 -12.06 -2.87
C GLY A 351 -0.25 -10.98 -3.62
N ARG A 352 0.37 -10.06 -2.88
CA ARG A 352 1.17 -8.93 -3.39
C ARG A 352 2.67 -9.23 -3.48
N SER A 353 3.13 -10.37 -2.97
CA SER A 353 4.54 -10.79 -3.07
C SER A 353 4.84 -11.35 -4.46
N PRO A 354 5.86 -10.83 -5.18
CA PRO A 354 6.18 -11.24 -6.53
C PRO A 354 6.56 -12.73 -6.61
N PHE A 355 6.19 -13.34 -7.73
CA PHE A 355 6.66 -14.66 -8.10
C PHE A 355 8.01 -14.53 -8.83
N THR A 356 9.08 -15.02 -8.21
CA THR A 356 10.46 -14.89 -8.74
C THR A 356 11.09 -16.22 -9.15
N GLY A 357 10.37 -17.33 -9.01
CA GLY A 357 10.85 -18.67 -9.36
C GLY A 357 10.13 -19.78 -8.60
N PRO A 358 10.49 -21.05 -8.85
CA PRO A 358 9.80 -22.20 -8.27
C PRO A 358 9.76 -22.18 -6.73
N ASN A 359 8.56 -22.33 -6.19
CA ASN A 359 8.28 -22.41 -4.76
C ASN A 359 8.54 -23.81 -4.18
N SER A 360 8.88 -23.86 -2.89
CA SER A 360 8.95 -25.08 -2.07
C SER A 360 8.71 -24.73 -0.59
N ILE A 361 8.26 -25.69 0.22
CA ILE A 361 8.12 -25.48 1.67
C ILE A 361 9.46 -25.03 2.28
N ASP A 362 10.57 -25.68 1.89
CA ASP A 362 11.92 -25.31 2.34
C ASP A 362 12.33 -23.90 1.90
N GLY A 363 11.88 -23.46 0.72
CA GLY A 363 12.06 -22.09 0.24
C GLY A 363 11.38 -21.09 1.17
N TRP A 364 10.11 -21.30 1.48
CA TRP A 364 9.36 -20.43 2.38
C TRP A 364 9.85 -20.48 3.84
N VAL A 365 10.42 -21.61 4.29
CA VAL A 365 11.09 -21.67 5.61
C VAL A 365 12.33 -20.78 5.66
N ARG A 366 13.16 -20.79 4.60
CA ARG A 366 14.32 -19.88 4.50
C ARG A 366 13.88 -18.42 4.35
N GLU A 367 12.81 -18.18 3.60
CA GLU A 367 12.19 -16.86 3.44
C GLU A 367 11.71 -16.31 4.79
N LEU A 368 10.98 -17.10 5.58
CA LEU A 368 10.54 -16.70 6.92
C LEU A 368 11.74 -16.39 7.83
N LEU A 369 12.79 -17.20 7.81
CA LEU A 369 14.01 -16.93 8.57
C LEU A 369 14.62 -15.58 8.19
N ALA A 370 14.79 -15.34 6.88
CA ALA A 370 15.37 -14.11 6.36
C ALA A 370 14.49 -12.88 6.65
N LEU A 371 13.16 -13.05 6.64
CA LEU A 371 12.23 -11.99 7.01
C LEU A 371 12.37 -11.63 8.49
N LEU A 372 12.40 -12.62 9.38
CA LEU A 372 12.60 -12.36 10.82
C LEU A 372 13.94 -11.66 11.09
N ASP A 373 15.01 -12.07 10.39
CA ASP A 373 16.33 -11.45 10.54
C ASP A 373 16.34 -9.99 10.03
N ALA A 374 15.69 -9.72 8.89
CA ALA A 374 15.57 -8.37 8.33
C ALA A 374 14.77 -7.42 9.26
N GLU A 375 13.79 -7.97 9.96
CA GLU A 375 12.93 -7.26 10.90
C GLU A 375 13.50 -7.16 12.33
N GLY A 376 14.68 -7.75 12.58
CA GLY A 376 15.30 -7.79 13.90
C GLY A 376 14.49 -8.59 14.93
N ILE A 377 13.78 -9.64 14.51
CA ILE A 377 12.89 -10.44 15.36
C ILE A 377 13.60 -11.72 15.80
N ASP A 378 14.04 -11.77 17.06
CA ASP A 378 14.73 -12.94 17.61
C ASP A 378 13.79 -14.15 17.81
N GLN A 379 12.57 -13.93 18.28
CA GLN A 379 11.59 -14.99 18.54
C GLN A 379 10.16 -14.49 18.26
N ALA A 380 9.32 -15.35 17.68
CA ALA A 380 7.93 -15.02 17.38
C ALA A 380 6.97 -16.18 17.65
N ALA A 381 5.71 -15.87 17.94
CA ALA A 381 4.61 -16.81 17.82
C ALA A 381 4.21 -16.91 16.35
N LEU A 382 3.98 -18.12 15.84
CA LEU A 382 3.55 -18.31 14.45
C LEU A 382 2.08 -18.74 14.43
N VAL A 383 1.26 -17.99 13.71
CA VAL A 383 -0.14 -18.33 13.42
C VAL A 383 -0.19 -18.67 11.94
N ALA A 384 -0.59 -19.89 11.60
CA ALA A 384 -0.50 -20.38 10.23
C ALA A 384 -1.80 -21.05 9.78
N HIS A 385 -2.12 -20.89 8.50
CA HIS A 385 -3.32 -21.45 7.88
C HIS A 385 -2.97 -22.42 6.76
N SER A 386 -3.66 -23.56 6.70
CA SER A 386 -3.58 -24.52 5.59
C SER A 386 -2.12 -24.89 5.23
N MET A 387 -1.69 -24.74 3.97
CA MET A 387 -0.30 -24.97 3.53
C MET A 387 0.73 -24.19 4.36
N GLY A 388 0.40 -22.99 4.85
CA GLY A 388 1.27 -22.22 5.74
C GLY A 388 1.60 -22.96 7.03
N THR A 389 0.75 -23.88 7.48
CA THR A 389 1.04 -24.73 8.66
C THR A 389 2.22 -25.67 8.42
N LEU A 390 2.45 -26.14 7.18
CA LEU A 390 3.66 -26.90 6.84
C LEU A 390 4.91 -26.01 6.91
N VAL A 391 4.81 -24.75 6.47
CA VAL A 391 5.91 -23.77 6.60
C VAL A 391 6.22 -23.53 8.08
N ALA A 392 5.21 -23.23 8.89
CA ALA A 392 5.38 -22.93 10.31
C ALA A 392 5.93 -24.13 11.11
N THR A 393 5.41 -25.33 10.87
CA THR A 393 5.86 -26.55 11.58
C THR A 393 7.26 -26.99 11.14
N THR A 394 7.58 -26.92 9.84
CA THR A 394 8.95 -27.18 9.35
C THR A 394 9.93 -26.13 9.87
N PHE A 395 9.50 -24.87 9.98
CA PHE A 395 10.30 -23.82 10.60
C PHE A 395 10.55 -24.10 12.09
N ALA A 396 9.52 -24.50 12.84
CA ALA A 396 9.65 -24.81 14.26
C ALA A 396 10.53 -26.04 14.55
N GLU A 397 10.47 -27.07 13.71
CA GLU A 397 11.38 -28.23 13.78
C GLU A 397 12.85 -27.80 13.62
N ARG A 398 13.14 -26.94 12.63
CA ARG A 398 14.51 -26.57 12.25
C ARG A 398 15.09 -25.40 13.05
N HIS A 399 14.24 -24.50 13.51
CA HIS A 399 14.58 -23.28 14.22
C HIS A 399 13.80 -23.15 15.53
N PRO A 400 13.84 -24.15 16.44
CA PRO A 400 12.98 -24.19 17.63
C PRO A 400 13.19 -22.98 18.54
N ALA A 401 14.41 -22.43 18.61
CA ALA A 401 14.70 -21.24 19.41
C ALA A 401 13.98 -19.96 18.91
N ARG A 402 13.62 -19.91 17.62
CA ARG A 402 12.95 -18.76 16.98
C ARG A 402 11.44 -18.77 17.16
N VAL A 403 10.87 -19.84 17.72
CA VAL A 403 9.41 -20.03 17.85
C VAL A 403 9.01 -20.04 19.31
N SER A 404 8.16 -19.10 19.72
CA SER A 404 7.60 -19.09 21.08
C SER A 404 6.34 -19.97 21.18
N LYS A 405 5.47 -19.94 20.16
CA LYS A 405 4.19 -20.67 20.09
C LYS A 405 3.78 -20.96 18.65
N LEU A 406 2.92 -21.96 18.46
CA LEU A 406 2.30 -22.29 17.17
C LEU A 406 0.78 -22.34 17.29
N ALA A 407 0.07 -21.57 16.45
CA ALA A 407 -1.36 -21.75 16.22
C ALA A 407 -1.58 -22.18 14.77
N LEU A 408 -2.20 -23.34 14.55
CA LEU A 408 -2.33 -23.99 13.26
C LEU A 408 -3.82 -24.13 12.90
N LEU A 409 -4.28 -23.32 11.95
CA LEU A 409 -5.65 -23.30 11.44
C LEU A 409 -5.72 -24.22 10.22
N GLY A 410 -6.45 -25.33 10.35
CA GLY A 410 -6.52 -26.36 9.32
C GLY A 410 -5.17 -26.99 9.01
N ALA A 411 -4.54 -27.60 10.03
CA ALA A 411 -3.20 -28.19 9.92
C ALA A 411 -3.09 -29.19 8.74
N VAL A 412 -2.15 -28.95 7.83
CA VAL A 412 -1.96 -29.76 6.62
C VAL A 412 -0.84 -30.76 6.83
N ARG A 413 -1.08 -31.97 6.33
CA ARG A 413 -0.16 -33.11 6.32
C ARG A 413 0.33 -33.41 4.91
N GLN A 414 1.32 -34.29 4.79
CA GLN A 414 1.78 -34.77 3.49
C GLN A 414 0.63 -35.45 2.76
N GLN A 415 0.42 -35.04 1.52
CA GLN A 415 -0.67 -35.54 0.72
C GLN A 415 -0.45 -37.01 0.30
N PRO A 416 -1.48 -37.87 0.29
CA PRO A 416 -1.41 -39.17 -0.36
C PRO A 416 -1.28 -39.00 -1.88
N ASP A 417 -0.79 -40.03 -2.59
CA ASP A 417 -0.47 -39.95 -4.02
C ASP A 417 -1.64 -39.50 -4.91
N GLN A 418 -2.86 -39.90 -4.56
CA GLN A 418 -4.07 -39.46 -5.27
C GLN A 418 -4.27 -37.94 -5.13
N ALA A 419 -4.13 -37.41 -3.91
CA ALA A 419 -4.25 -35.98 -3.65
C ALA A 419 -3.10 -35.20 -4.32
N LYS A 420 -1.87 -35.71 -4.28
CA LYS A 420 -0.73 -35.13 -5.02
C LYS A 420 -1.04 -35.01 -6.51
N THR A 421 -1.60 -36.06 -7.11
CA THR A 421 -1.98 -36.06 -8.53
C THR A 421 -3.04 -35.00 -8.84
N ALA A 422 -4.06 -34.87 -7.99
CA ALA A 422 -5.10 -33.86 -8.11
C ALA A 422 -4.56 -32.43 -7.93
N THR A 423 -3.70 -32.19 -6.95
CA THR A 423 -3.02 -30.90 -6.73
C THR A 423 -2.17 -30.50 -7.93
N ARG A 424 -1.40 -31.43 -8.52
CA ARG A 424 -0.64 -31.18 -9.75
C ARG A 424 -1.52 -30.94 -10.97
N ALA A 425 -2.67 -31.61 -11.05
CA ALA A 425 -3.65 -31.34 -12.11
C ALA A 425 -4.21 -29.91 -11.99
N ARG A 426 -4.55 -29.47 -10.77
CA ARG A 426 -4.94 -28.09 -10.49
C ARG A 426 -3.86 -27.10 -10.92
N ALA A 427 -2.58 -27.37 -10.63
CA ALA A 427 -1.47 -26.53 -11.08
C ALA A 427 -1.44 -26.35 -12.60
N ARG A 428 -1.63 -27.45 -13.35
CA ARG A 428 -1.70 -27.40 -14.83
C ARG A 428 -2.90 -26.61 -15.32
N THR A 429 -4.08 -26.79 -14.72
CA THR A 429 -5.29 -26.02 -15.07
C THR A 429 -5.08 -24.53 -14.83
N VAL A 430 -4.52 -24.13 -13.68
CA VAL A 430 -4.28 -22.70 -13.38
C VAL A 430 -3.29 -22.07 -14.35
N ARG A 431 -2.21 -22.78 -14.74
CA ARG A 431 -1.28 -22.26 -15.75
C ARG A 431 -1.91 -22.10 -17.13
N ALA A 432 -2.82 -23.00 -17.50
CA ALA A 432 -3.48 -22.98 -18.80
C ALA A 432 -4.59 -21.92 -18.88
N ASP A 433 -5.43 -21.87 -17.84
CA ASP A 433 -6.74 -21.24 -17.89
C ASP A 433 -6.94 -20.15 -16.82
N GLY A 434 -5.90 -19.85 -16.02
CA GLY A 434 -5.93 -18.86 -14.95
C GLY A 434 -6.67 -19.29 -13.68
N MET A 435 -6.69 -18.41 -12.68
CA MET A 435 -7.31 -18.70 -11.38
C MET A 435 -8.83 -18.88 -11.44
N SER A 436 -9.50 -18.22 -12.38
CA SER A 436 -10.96 -18.34 -12.57
C SER A 436 -11.39 -19.77 -12.89
N ALA A 437 -10.53 -20.58 -13.51
CA ALA A 437 -10.82 -21.97 -13.84
C ALA A 437 -10.95 -22.89 -12.60
N VAL A 438 -10.41 -22.47 -11.45
CA VAL A 438 -10.40 -23.29 -10.23
C VAL A 438 -11.07 -22.62 -9.04
N ALA A 439 -11.23 -21.29 -9.03
CA ALA A 439 -11.71 -20.53 -7.88
C ALA A 439 -13.06 -21.04 -7.35
N ASP A 440 -14.07 -21.15 -8.22
CA ASP A 440 -15.42 -21.58 -7.81
C ASP A 440 -15.43 -23.02 -7.29
N THR A 441 -14.61 -23.90 -7.88
CA THR A 441 -14.48 -25.29 -7.42
C THR A 441 -13.83 -25.36 -6.05
N ILE A 442 -12.82 -24.52 -5.79
CA ILE A 442 -12.15 -24.45 -4.48
C ILE A 442 -13.13 -23.91 -3.44
N VAL A 443 -13.83 -22.82 -3.72
CA VAL A 443 -14.85 -22.23 -2.83
C VAL A 443 -15.92 -23.27 -2.47
N ALA A 444 -16.46 -23.97 -3.47
CA ALA A 444 -17.50 -24.98 -3.24
C ALA A 444 -17.03 -26.16 -2.38
N ALA A 445 -15.75 -26.55 -2.50
CA ALA A 445 -15.17 -27.68 -1.80
C ALA A 445 -14.64 -27.32 -0.40
N ALA A 446 -14.14 -26.10 -0.21
CA ALA A 446 -13.41 -25.70 0.98
C ALA A 446 -14.28 -25.02 2.05
N LEU A 447 -15.41 -24.40 1.69
CA LEU A 447 -16.31 -23.75 2.66
C LEU A 447 -17.38 -24.72 3.16
N SER A 448 -17.80 -24.52 4.42
CA SER A 448 -18.94 -25.23 5.02
C SER A 448 -20.25 -24.93 4.28
N GLU A 449 -21.23 -25.82 4.43
CA GLU A 449 -22.58 -25.58 3.91
C GLU A 449 -23.20 -24.31 4.53
N LYS A 450 -23.00 -24.11 5.84
CA LYS A 450 -23.46 -22.92 6.57
C LYS A 450 -22.87 -21.62 6.00
N THR A 451 -21.56 -21.57 5.74
CA THR A 451 -20.95 -20.38 5.13
C THR A 451 -21.51 -20.12 3.74
N LYS A 452 -21.66 -21.16 2.92
CA LYS A 452 -22.18 -21.03 1.55
C LYS A 452 -23.62 -20.55 1.51
N SER A 453 -24.45 -20.92 2.50
CA SER A 453 -25.86 -20.48 2.56
C SER A 453 -26.01 -19.10 3.20
N ASP A 454 -25.31 -18.83 4.31
CA ASP A 454 -25.66 -17.74 5.22
C ASP A 454 -24.65 -16.58 5.18
N ARG A 455 -23.46 -16.78 4.60
CA ARG A 455 -22.34 -15.82 4.65
C ARG A 455 -21.80 -15.46 3.25
N PRO A 456 -22.61 -14.82 2.39
CA PRO A 456 -22.22 -14.51 1.01
C PRO A 456 -20.98 -13.61 0.91
N LEU A 457 -20.71 -12.75 1.91
CA LEU A 457 -19.49 -11.93 1.95
C LEU A 457 -18.24 -12.78 2.21
N SER A 458 -18.31 -13.79 3.08
CA SER A 458 -17.19 -14.73 3.29
C SER A 458 -16.91 -15.54 2.03
N VAL A 459 -17.96 -15.99 1.34
CA VAL A 459 -17.85 -16.67 0.04
C VAL A 459 -17.16 -15.78 -0.99
N ALA A 460 -17.61 -14.52 -1.11
CA ALA A 460 -17.02 -13.54 -2.02
C ALA A 460 -15.56 -13.23 -1.66
N ALA A 461 -15.24 -13.03 -0.39
CA ALA A 461 -13.88 -12.73 0.07
C ALA A 461 -12.91 -13.87 -0.26
N VAL A 462 -13.29 -15.13 -0.02
CA VAL A 462 -12.46 -16.30 -0.37
C VAL A 462 -12.29 -16.41 -1.88
N ARG A 463 -13.34 -16.14 -2.65
CA ARG A 463 -13.28 -16.16 -4.11
C ARG A 463 -12.34 -15.08 -4.65
N GLU A 464 -12.43 -13.85 -4.14
CA GLU A 464 -11.55 -12.74 -4.56
C GLU A 464 -10.10 -12.96 -4.14
N LEU A 465 -9.86 -13.55 -2.96
CA LEU A 465 -8.52 -13.99 -2.54
C LEU A 465 -7.89 -14.94 -3.56
N LEU A 466 -8.66 -15.93 -4.03
CA LEU A 466 -8.21 -16.88 -5.04
C LEU A 466 -8.00 -16.22 -6.41
N LEU A 467 -8.91 -15.34 -6.84
CA LEU A 467 -8.81 -14.66 -8.12
C LEU A 467 -7.67 -13.65 -8.18
N GLY A 468 -7.31 -13.06 -7.04
CA GLY A 468 -6.18 -12.13 -6.92
C GLY A 468 -4.80 -12.78 -6.99
N GLN A 469 -4.70 -14.12 -7.04
CA GLN A 469 -3.40 -14.80 -7.08
C GLN A 469 -2.75 -14.74 -8.46
N ASN A 470 -1.42 -14.62 -8.47
CA ASN A 470 -0.62 -14.89 -9.66
C ASN A 470 -0.78 -16.37 -10.08
N PRO A 471 -1.22 -16.68 -11.31
CA PRO A 471 -1.44 -18.07 -11.74
C PRO A 471 -0.20 -18.96 -11.65
N ASP A 472 0.98 -18.45 -12.05
CA ASP A 472 2.23 -19.21 -12.01
C ASP A 472 2.71 -19.44 -10.58
N GLY A 473 2.58 -18.42 -9.72
CA GLY A 473 2.88 -18.51 -8.29
C GLY A 473 2.00 -19.54 -7.59
N TYR A 474 0.68 -19.50 -7.80
CA TYR A 474 -0.27 -20.47 -7.25
C TYR A 474 -0.03 -21.89 -7.79
N ALA A 475 0.23 -22.03 -9.09
CA ALA A 475 0.55 -23.33 -9.68
C ALA A 475 1.87 -23.90 -9.14
N SER A 476 2.88 -23.05 -8.94
CA SER A 476 4.12 -23.46 -8.29
C SER A 476 3.90 -23.86 -6.83
N ALA A 477 3.00 -23.19 -6.13
CA ALA A 477 2.63 -23.53 -4.76
C ALA A 477 1.88 -24.88 -4.67
N CYS A 478 1.02 -25.18 -5.65
CA CYS A 478 0.42 -26.52 -5.80
C CYS A 478 1.51 -27.60 -5.94
N GLU A 479 2.53 -27.37 -6.78
CA GLU A 479 3.65 -28.31 -6.94
C GLU A 479 4.45 -28.46 -5.63
N ALA A 480 4.71 -27.35 -4.93
CA ALA A 480 5.37 -27.34 -3.62
C ALA A 480 4.60 -28.17 -2.58
N LEU A 481 3.28 -27.98 -2.50
CA LEU A 481 2.41 -28.74 -1.58
C LEU A 481 2.37 -30.22 -1.95
N ALA A 482 2.31 -30.56 -3.23
CA ALA A 482 2.33 -31.96 -3.68
C ALA A 482 3.69 -32.64 -3.44
N ALA A 483 4.77 -31.86 -3.35
CA ALA A 483 6.12 -32.32 -3.04
C ALA A 483 6.47 -32.25 -1.54
N ALA A 484 5.60 -31.65 -0.71
CA ALA A 484 5.88 -31.43 0.70
C ALA A 484 6.12 -32.74 1.45
N VAL A 485 7.07 -32.68 2.38
CA VAL A 485 7.40 -33.74 3.34
C VAL A 485 6.96 -33.26 4.71
N GLU A 486 6.39 -34.15 5.51
CA GLU A 486 6.02 -33.82 6.89
C GLU A 486 7.27 -33.58 7.76
N PRO A 487 7.26 -32.56 8.63
CA PRO A 487 8.29 -32.39 9.65
C PRO A 487 8.13 -33.42 10.79
N ASP A 488 9.17 -33.60 11.60
CA ASP A 488 9.06 -34.37 12.84
C ASP A 488 8.25 -33.58 13.89
N PHE A 489 6.92 -33.73 13.85
CA PHE A 489 6.01 -33.07 14.78
C PHE A 489 6.32 -33.35 16.25
N ALA A 490 6.87 -34.52 16.57
CA ALA A 490 7.20 -34.90 17.96
C ALA A 490 8.40 -34.12 18.52
N SER A 491 9.24 -33.56 17.65
CA SER A 491 10.38 -32.72 18.03
C SER A 491 9.99 -31.29 18.41
N ILE A 492 8.77 -30.86 18.08
CA ILE A 492 8.29 -29.49 18.27
C ILE A 492 7.79 -29.33 19.70
N ASN A 493 8.62 -28.71 20.55
CA ASN A 493 8.32 -28.49 21.97
C ASN A 493 7.57 -27.18 22.28
N ALA A 494 7.40 -26.29 21.31
CA ALA A 494 6.62 -25.08 21.50
C ALA A 494 5.15 -25.45 21.81
N PRO A 495 4.41 -24.67 22.63
CA PRO A 495 2.98 -24.84 22.77
C PRO A 495 2.27 -24.77 21.42
N VAL A 496 1.34 -25.69 21.17
CA VAL A 496 0.60 -25.79 19.91
C VAL A 496 -0.90 -25.67 20.15
N LEU A 497 -1.57 -24.79 19.40
CA LEU A 497 -3.02 -24.74 19.27
C LEU A 497 -3.40 -25.21 17.87
N LEU A 498 -4.12 -26.32 17.80
CA LEU A 498 -4.76 -26.81 16.58
C LEU A 498 -6.20 -26.26 16.53
N ILE A 499 -6.57 -25.63 15.41
CA ILE A 499 -7.94 -25.18 15.14
C ILE A 499 -8.40 -25.85 13.85
N THR A 500 -9.54 -26.53 13.88
CA THR A 500 -10.17 -27.10 12.70
C THR A 500 -11.67 -26.88 12.73
N GLY A 501 -12.31 -26.93 11.56
CA GLY A 501 -13.75 -27.01 11.45
C GLY A 501 -14.22 -28.46 11.42
N ASP A 502 -15.46 -28.72 11.85
CA ASP A 502 -16.11 -30.03 11.70
C ASP A 502 -16.49 -30.36 10.24
N GLU A 503 -16.60 -29.34 9.38
CA GLU A 503 -16.81 -29.46 7.93
C GLU A 503 -15.51 -29.25 7.11
N ASP A 504 -14.35 -29.13 7.75
CA ASP A 504 -13.07 -28.97 7.04
C ASP A 504 -12.66 -30.28 6.33
N LYS A 505 -12.86 -30.32 5.01
CA LYS A 505 -12.51 -31.47 4.17
C LYS A 505 -11.02 -31.55 3.82
N VAL A 506 -10.26 -30.47 4.02
CA VAL A 506 -8.83 -30.40 3.71
C VAL A 506 -8.00 -30.83 4.92
N SER A 507 -8.41 -30.42 6.13
CA SER A 507 -7.83 -30.82 7.41
C SER A 507 -8.91 -31.39 8.33
N PRO A 508 -9.40 -32.61 8.11
CA PRO A 508 -10.49 -33.17 8.91
C PRO A 508 -10.14 -33.30 10.40
N VAL A 509 -11.16 -33.33 11.26
CA VAL A 509 -11.02 -33.52 12.72
C VAL A 509 -10.13 -34.73 13.06
N ALA A 510 -10.32 -35.86 12.38
CA ALA A 510 -9.50 -37.06 12.60
C ALA A 510 -7.99 -36.85 12.33
N THR A 511 -7.64 -35.96 11.40
CA THR A 511 -6.24 -35.59 11.13
C THR A 511 -5.68 -34.80 12.31
N ASN A 512 -6.47 -33.87 12.85
CA ASN A 512 -6.07 -33.04 13.98
C ASN A 512 -6.05 -33.82 15.31
N ASP A 513 -6.94 -34.78 15.51
CA ASP A 513 -6.87 -35.73 16.64
C ASP A 513 -5.57 -36.55 16.60
N ASN A 514 -5.16 -36.98 15.41
CA ASN A 514 -3.89 -37.67 15.26
C ASN A 514 -2.70 -36.75 15.58
N LEU A 515 -2.69 -35.52 15.07
CA LEU A 515 -1.65 -34.53 15.40
C LEU A 515 -1.59 -34.21 16.89
N LEU A 516 -2.75 -34.07 17.54
CA LEU A 516 -2.86 -33.85 18.99
C LEU A 516 -2.17 -34.96 19.78
N SER A 517 -2.23 -36.21 19.30
CA SER A 517 -1.56 -37.35 19.94
C SER A 517 -0.04 -37.41 19.73
N ILE A 518 0.49 -36.65 18.77
CA ILE A 518 1.92 -36.64 18.40
C ILE A 518 2.64 -35.46 19.08
N TYR A 519 2.02 -34.29 19.11
CA TYR A 519 2.62 -33.11 19.73
C TYR A 519 2.70 -33.25 21.27
N PRO A 520 3.83 -32.86 21.89
CA PRO A 520 3.99 -32.96 23.34
C PRO A 520 3.09 -31.97 24.11
N HIS A 521 2.80 -30.81 23.52
CA HIS A 521 2.10 -29.69 24.18
C HIS A 521 1.03 -29.08 23.27
N ALA A 522 0.13 -29.91 22.75
CA ALA A 522 -0.96 -29.46 21.90
C ALA A 522 -2.32 -29.39 22.60
N GLN A 523 -3.14 -28.44 22.17
CA GLN A 523 -4.59 -28.39 22.41
C GLN A 523 -5.33 -28.34 21.08
N LEU A 524 -6.51 -28.95 20.99
CA LEU A 524 -7.35 -28.97 19.80
C LEU A 524 -8.66 -28.24 20.06
N GLN A 525 -9.07 -27.40 19.12
CA GLN A 525 -10.36 -26.75 19.06
C GLN A 525 -11.06 -27.09 17.75
N VAL A 526 -12.30 -27.57 17.85
CA VAL A 526 -13.16 -27.89 16.71
C VAL A 526 -14.28 -26.86 16.65
N LEU A 527 -14.40 -26.16 15.52
CA LEU A 527 -15.42 -25.15 15.26
C LEU A 527 -16.61 -25.78 14.54
N GLU A 528 -17.83 -25.51 15.02
CA GLU A 528 -19.08 -26.07 14.49
C GLU A 528 -19.59 -25.31 13.25
N GLY A 529 -19.87 -26.04 12.18
CA GLY A 529 -20.34 -25.49 10.91
C GLY A 529 -19.30 -24.61 10.24
N VAL A 530 -18.02 -25.00 10.32
CA VAL A 530 -16.88 -24.26 9.75
C VAL A 530 -16.12 -25.18 8.80
N GLY A 531 -15.79 -24.67 7.62
CA GLY A 531 -14.95 -25.36 6.65
C GLY A 531 -13.46 -25.08 6.85
N HIS A 532 -12.74 -24.94 5.75
CA HIS A 532 -11.29 -24.78 5.74
C HIS A 532 -10.81 -23.33 5.87
N TRP A 533 -11.67 -22.33 5.69
CA TRP A 533 -11.27 -20.92 5.74
C TRP A 533 -11.62 -20.30 7.10
N HIS A 534 -11.16 -20.93 8.19
CA HIS A 534 -11.61 -20.66 9.57
C HIS A 534 -11.67 -19.18 9.92
N SER A 535 -10.63 -18.41 9.61
CA SER A 535 -10.55 -16.97 9.91
C SER A 535 -11.65 -16.12 9.27
N LEU A 536 -12.20 -16.57 8.14
CA LEU A 536 -13.27 -15.89 7.38
C LEU A 536 -14.64 -16.55 7.58
N GLU A 537 -14.65 -17.83 7.94
CA GLU A 537 -15.85 -18.61 8.20
C GLU A 537 -16.35 -18.49 9.63
N ASP A 538 -15.50 -18.25 10.62
CA ASP A 538 -15.90 -17.90 12.00
C ASP A 538 -14.87 -16.95 12.64
N PRO A 539 -14.85 -15.67 12.19
CA PRO A 539 -13.82 -14.71 12.60
C PRO A 539 -13.80 -14.47 14.10
N ASP A 540 -14.96 -14.48 14.77
CA ASP A 540 -15.07 -14.19 16.20
C ASP A 540 -14.47 -15.33 17.04
N ALA A 541 -14.82 -16.58 16.71
CA ALA A 541 -14.29 -17.74 17.42
C ALA A 541 -12.76 -17.85 17.24
N VAL A 542 -12.28 -17.66 16.01
CA VAL A 542 -10.83 -17.69 15.72
C VAL A 542 -10.11 -16.56 16.46
N THR A 543 -10.62 -15.33 16.42
CA THR A 543 -10.01 -14.18 17.10
C THR A 543 -9.88 -14.43 18.61
N ARG A 544 -10.94 -14.93 19.23
CA ARG A 544 -10.95 -15.27 20.65
C ARG A 544 -9.91 -16.34 20.98
N LEU A 545 -9.90 -17.45 20.25
CA LEU A 545 -8.97 -18.56 20.47
C LEU A 545 -7.50 -18.12 20.31
N LEU A 546 -7.19 -17.32 19.29
CA LEU A 546 -5.83 -16.81 19.07
C LEU A 546 -5.42 -15.84 20.19
N THR A 547 -6.28 -14.91 20.57
CA THR A 547 -5.99 -13.94 21.64
C THR A 547 -5.76 -14.65 22.98
N GLU A 548 -6.63 -15.60 23.34
CA GLU A 548 -6.49 -16.41 24.55
C GLU A 548 -5.20 -17.25 24.55
N PHE A 549 -4.79 -17.80 23.40
CA PHE A 549 -3.60 -18.64 23.30
C PHE A 549 -2.30 -17.82 23.32
N LEU A 550 -2.27 -16.71 22.59
CA LEU A 550 -1.08 -15.88 22.46
C LEU A 550 -0.75 -15.14 23.76
N THR A 551 -1.75 -14.75 24.55
CA THR A 551 -1.56 -14.03 25.82
C THR A 551 -1.26 -14.91 27.03
N LYS A 552 -1.52 -16.23 26.96
CA LYS A 552 -1.15 -17.16 28.05
C LYS A 552 0.37 -17.18 28.27
N PRO A 553 0.88 -17.16 29.51
CA PRO A 553 2.33 -17.20 29.75
C PRO A 553 3.00 -18.47 29.24
#